data_AF-A0AAV0D9J7-F1
#
_entry.id   AF-A0AAV0D9J7-F1
#
_cell.length_a   1.000
_cell.length_b   1.000
_cell.length_c   1.000
_cell.angle_alpha   90.00
_cell.angle_beta   90.00
_cell.angle_gamma   90.00
#
_symmetry.space_group_name_H-M   'P 1'
#
loop_
_entity.id
_entity.type
_entity.pdbx_description
1 polymer ?
#
loop_
_entity_poly.entity_id
_entity_poly.type
_entity_poly.pdbx_seq_one_letter_code
_entity_poly.pdbx_strand_id
1 'polypeptide(L)'
;MFLPDIFDDQTSPLYDEVRDQKHHKDVIVDLAFSAGEELDTTELQILRNNLAIMYRQMVTNAPCPALFFGNALRGEGYDTESGGGTIENVPHNTLHRWVGDPTTAHNEDMGNFYSAAKDPVFYSLHGNVDRMWSVWKSLGGKREDITDPDWLQSEFLFYDENKNLVRVKVQDCLDHKKLGYTFQKKKLPQPPKPDGDAYSIKK
;
A
#
# COMPACT_ATOMS: atom_id res chain seq x y z
N MET A 1 8.59 -2.03 -12.58
CA MET A 1 8.09 -2.08 -11.19
C MET A 1 7.93 -3.56 -10.92
N PHE A 2 8.89 -4.18 -10.26
CA PHE A 2 9.02 -5.65 -10.20
C PHE A 2 9.08 -6.10 -8.73
N LEU A 3 8.81 -7.38 -8.47
CA LEU A 3 9.23 -8.01 -7.22
C LEU A 3 10.75 -7.83 -7.09
N PRO A 4 11.29 -7.27 -5.98
CA PRO A 4 12.72 -7.09 -5.87
C PRO A 4 13.47 -8.42 -5.82
N ASP A 5 14.56 -8.56 -6.57
CA ASP A 5 15.33 -9.81 -6.74
C ASP A 5 15.72 -10.49 -5.42
N ILE A 6 15.96 -9.72 -4.36
CA ILE A 6 16.31 -10.26 -3.03
C ILE A 6 15.22 -11.14 -2.41
N PHE A 7 13.97 -10.97 -2.84
CA PHE A 7 12.82 -11.79 -2.46
C PHE A 7 12.62 -12.96 -3.42
N ASP A 8 13.11 -12.90 -4.66
CA ASP A 8 12.87 -13.91 -5.71
C ASP A 8 13.99 -14.94 -5.84
N ASP A 9 15.09 -14.77 -5.10
CA ASP A 9 16.20 -15.73 -5.01
C ASP A 9 15.86 -16.85 -4.01
N GLN A 10 15.65 -18.08 -4.49
CA GLN A 10 15.35 -19.27 -3.67
C GLN A 10 16.39 -19.59 -2.59
N THR A 11 17.61 -19.06 -2.71
CA THR A 11 18.67 -19.23 -1.69
C THR A 11 18.63 -18.15 -0.61
N SER A 12 17.83 -17.10 -0.81
CA SER A 12 17.65 -15.99 0.11
C SER A 12 16.77 -16.38 1.30
N PRO A 13 17.09 -15.94 2.53
CA PRO A 13 16.18 -16.09 3.67
C PRO A 13 14.92 -15.22 3.55
N LEU A 14 14.83 -14.37 2.52
CA LEU A 14 13.68 -13.53 2.22
C LEU A 14 12.73 -14.18 1.20
N TYR A 15 13.11 -15.34 0.67
CA TYR A 15 12.28 -16.07 -0.28
C TYR A 15 11.08 -16.71 0.42
N ASP A 16 9.98 -16.76 -0.31
CA ASP A 16 8.79 -17.52 0.03
C ASP A 16 8.35 -18.28 -1.22
N GLU A 17 8.12 -19.58 -1.07
CA GLU A 17 7.64 -20.46 -2.14
C GLU A 17 6.15 -20.24 -2.43
N VAL A 18 5.39 -19.71 -1.46
CA VAL A 18 3.94 -19.57 -1.52
C VAL A 18 3.56 -18.21 -2.12
N ARG A 19 3.93 -18.03 -3.40
CA ARG A 19 3.62 -16.86 -4.24
C ARG A 19 3.06 -17.27 -5.60
N ASP A 20 2.39 -16.36 -6.30
CA ASP A 20 1.90 -16.61 -7.66
C ASP A 20 3.07 -16.82 -8.63
N GLN A 21 3.24 -18.07 -9.06
CA GLN A 21 4.32 -18.52 -9.95
C GLN A 21 4.35 -17.80 -11.32
N LYS A 22 3.29 -17.08 -11.71
CA LYS A 22 3.26 -16.23 -12.92
C LYS A 22 3.80 -14.83 -12.70
N HIS A 23 3.96 -14.39 -11.45
CA HIS A 23 4.32 -13.03 -11.07
C HIS A 23 5.77 -12.88 -10.59
N HIS A 24 6.61 -13.87 -10.86
CA HIS A 24 8.05 -13.84 -10.58
C HIS A 24 8.81 -13.22 -11.74
N LYS A 25 10.07 -12.83 -11.49
CA LYS A 25 11.10 -12.42 -12.46
C LYS A 25 10.64 -11.65 -13.71
N ASP A 26 11.03 -10.38 -13.80
CA ASP A 26 10.80 -9.50 -14.96
C ASP A 26 9.31 -9.24 -15.28
N VAL A 27 8.37 -9.71 -14.46
CA VAL A 27 6.94 -9.38 -14.59
C VAL A 27 6.64 -8.08 -13.86
N ILE A 28 6.07 -7.12 -14.62
CA ILE A 28 5.69 -5.83 -14.05
C ILE A 28 4.46 -6.02 -13.19
N VAL A 29 4.58 -5.61 -11.94
CA VAL A 29 3.48 -5.53 -10.97
C VAL A 29 2.30 -4.78 -11.57
N ASP A 30 1.09 -5.32 -11.46
CA ASP A 30 -0.14 -4.62 -11.82
C ASP A 30 -0.81 -4.02 -10.56
N LEU A 31 -0.81 -2.69 -10.44
CA LEU A 31 -1.44 -2.03 -9.30
C LEU A 31 -2.97 -2.07 -9.35
N ALA A 32 -3.58 -2.43 -10.49
CA ALA A 32 -5.02 -2.65 -10.64
C ALA A 32 -5.41 -4.13 -10.61
N PHE A 33 -4.49 -5.02 -10.22
CA PHE A 33 -4.71 -6.47 -10.32
C PHE A 33 -6.02 -6.94 -9.68
N SER A 34 -6.75 -7.73 -10.46
CA SER A 34 -7.94 -8.45 -10.05
C SER A 34 -7.65 -9.95 -10.15
N ALA A 35 -7.88 -10.69 -9.07
CA ALA A 35 -7.51 -12.10 -9.00
C ALA A 35 -8.16 -12.90 -10.14
N GLY A 36 -7.34 -13.60 -10.93
CA GLY A 36 -7.79 -14.41 -12.06
C GLY A 36 -7.89 -13.67 -13.40
N GLU A 37 -7.59 -12.37 -13.45
CA GLU A 37 -7.59 -11.56 -14.67
C GLU A 37 -6.18 -11.00 -14.95
N GLU A 38 -5.40 -11.71 -15.75
CA GLU A 38 -4.14 -11.17 -16.29
C GLU A 38 -4.45 -10.08 -17.32
N LEU A 39 -3.75 -8.95 -17.23
CA LEU A 39 -3.86 -7.90 -18.23
C LEU A 39 -3.13 -8.32 -19.51
N ASP A 40 -3.88 -8.59 -20.58
CA ASP A 40 -3.32 -8.77 -21.93
C ASP A 40 -2.98 -7.40 -22.55
N THR A 41 -1.85 -6.83 -22.14
CA THR A 41 -1.35 -5.55 -22.65
C THR A 41 0.17 -5.45 -22.57
N THR A 42 0.75 -4.44 -23.23
CA THR A 42 2.19 -4.19 -23.21
C THR A 42 2.69 -3.74 -21.83
N GLU A 43 3.93 -4.09 -21.49
CA GLU A 43 4.64 -3.61 -20.29
C GLU A 43 4.60 -2.09 -20.13
N LEU A 44 4.76 -1.35 -21.24
CA LEU A 44 4.70 0.11 -21.23
C LEU A 44 3.31 0.61 -20.80
N GLN A 45 2.25 -0.08 -21.21
CA GLN A 45 0.90 0.27 -20.81
C GLN A 45 0.65 -0.06 -19.33
N ILE A 46 1.15 -1.19 -18.81
CA ILE A 46 1.07 -1.52 -17.38
C ILE A 46 1.76 -0.42 -16.54
N LEU A 47 2.96 0.00 -16.93
CA LEU A 47 3.68 1.09 -16.26
C LEU A 47 2.89 2.41 -16.28
N ARG A 48 2.29 2.77 -17.42
CA ARG A 48 1.45 3.97 -17.54
C ARG A 48 0.23 3.89 -16.64
N ASN A 49 -0.43 2.74 -16.60
CA ASN A 49 -1.58 2.48 -15.72
C ASN A 49 -1.18 2.61 -14.25
N ASN A 50 -0.08 1.98 -13.83
CA ASN A 50 0.41 2.06 -12.46
C ASN A 50 0.69 3.50 -12.02
N LEU A 51 1.34 4.28 -12.88
CA LEU A 51 1.61 5.69 -12.58
C LEU A 51 0.32 6.52 -12.47
N ALA A 52 -0.66 6.27 -13.35
CA ALA A 52 -1.96 6.92 -13.29
C ALA A 52 -2.74 6.53 -12.03
N ILE A 53 -2.70 5.26 -11.62
CA ILE A 53 -3.29 4.74 -10.38
C ILE A 53 -2.67 5.45 -9.18
N MET A 54 -1.34 5.50 -9.09
CA MET A 54 -0.67 6.18 -7.98
C MET A 54 -1.06 7.66 -7.90
N TYR A 55 -1.12 8.37 -9.03
CA TYR A 55 -1.58 9.76 -9.04
C TYR A 55 -3.03 9.87 -8.55
N ARG A 56 -3.93 9.01 -9.06
CA ARG A 56 -5.34 9.00 -8.65
C ARG A 56 -5.47 8.75 -7.15
N GLN A 57 -4.76 7.76 -6.58
CA GLN A 57 -4.92 7.36 -5.18
C GLN A 57 -4.23 8.30 -4.19
N MET A 58 -3.11 8.92 -4.57
CA MET A 58 -2.36 9.85 -3.72
C MET A 58 -2.84 11.31 -3.83
N VAL A 59 -3.39 11.71 -4.98
CA VAL A 59 -3.72 13.10 -5.27
C VAL A 59 -5.23 13.31 -5.42
N THR A 60 -5.84 12.70 -6.43
CA THR A 60 -7.24 12.97 -6.83
C THR A 60 -8.24 12.46 -5.80
N ASN A 61 -8.09 11.21 -5.37
CA ASN A 61 -9.01 10.54 -4.47
C ASN A 61 -8.67 10.77 -2.99
N ALA A 62 -7.48 11.28 -2.67
CA ALA A 62 -7.06 11.57 -1.30
C ALA A 62 -6.82 13.08 -1.05
N PRO A 63 -7.83 13.96 -1.24
CA PRO A 63 -7.69 15.39 -0.97
C PRO A 63 -7.74 15.75 0.52
N CYS A 64 -8.20 14.84 1.39
CA CYS A 64 -8.39 15.08 2.83
C CYS A 64 -8.18 13.79 3.66
N PRO A 65 -8.07 13.89 5.00
CA PRO A 65 -7.70 12.75 5.85
C PRO A 65 -8.71 11.60 5.79
N ALA A 66 -10.02 11.90 5.82
CA ALA A 66 -11.08 10.89 5.79
C ALA A 66 -11.01 9.98 4.55
N LEU A 67 -10.57 10.51 3.40
CA LEU A 67 -10.44 9.71 2.19
C LEU A 67 -9.11 8.94 2.15
N PHE A 68 -8.04 9.49 2.72
CA PHE A 68 -6.73 8.82 2.75
C PHE A 68 -6.66 7.67 3.77
N PHE A 69 -7.17 7.89 4.98
CA PHE A 69 -7.13 6.93 6.08
C PHE A 69 -8.34 6.00 6.13
N GLY A 70 -9.49 6.43 5.60
CA GLY A 70 -10.74 5.68 5.67
C GLY A 70 -11.65 6.15 6.80
N ASN A 71 -12.72 5.39 7.01
CA ASN A 71 -13.78 5.72 7.96
C ASN A 71 -13.39 5.39 9.41
N ALA A 72 -13.97 6.12 10.36
CA ALA A 72 -13.71 5.90 11.77
C ALA A 72 -14.24 4.54 12.23
N LEU A 73 -13.40 3.79 12.94
CA LEU A 73 -13.78 2.59 13.68
C LEU A 73 -13.62 2.88 15.18
N ARG A 74 -14.69 2.68 15.95
CA ARG A 74 -14.72 2.97 17.40
C ARG A 74 -15.10 1.72 18.20
N GLY A 75 -14.85 1.75 19.51
CA GLY A 75 -15.14 0.62 20.40
C GLY A 75 -16.62 0.19 20.47
N GLU A 76 -17.53 1.04 19.99
CA GLU A 76 -18.97 0.75 19.91
C GLU A 76 -19.34 -0.23 18.78
N GLY A 77 -18.40 -0.52 17.86
CA GLY A 77 -18.57 -1.55 16.84
C GLY A 77 -18.25 -1.07 15.42
N TYR A 78 -18.35 -2.04 14.50
CA TYR A 78 -18.15 -1.87 13.06
C TYR A 78 -19.50 -1.54 12.41
N ASP A 79 -19.60 -0.39 11.72
CA ASP A 79 -20.69 -0.16 10.78
C ASP A 79 -20.27 -0.75 9.42
N THR A 80 -21.21 -1.38 8.72
CA THR A 80 -21.00 -1.90 7.35
C THR A 80 -20.53 -0.84 6.34
N GLU A 81 -20.64 0.44 6.68
CA GLU A 81 -20.10 1.56 5.92
C GLU A 81 -18.62 1.89 6.24
N SER A 82 -17.97 1.26 7.22
CA SER A 82 -16.55 1.53 7.51
C SER A 82 -15.67 0.92 6.42
N GLY A 83 -15.21 1.77 5.49
CA GLY A 83 -14.31 1.40 4.41
C GLY A 83 -12.90 1.89 4.66
N GLY A 84 -11.92 1.11 4.19
CA GLY A 84 -10.53 1.50 4.15
C GLY A 84 -10.28 2.72 3.27
N GLY A 85 -9.17 3.41 3.51
CA GLY A 85 -8.77 4.59 2.76
C GLY A 85 -8.34 4.28 1.32
N THR A 86 -7.96 5.32 0.56
CA THR A 86 -7.56 5.15 -0.85
C THR A 86 -6.43 4.14 -1.03
N ILE A 87 -5.36 4.27 -0.25
CA ILE A 87 -4.16 3.43 -0.37
C ILE A 87 -4.40 2.00 0.07
N GLU A 88 -5.19 1.79 1.13
CA GLU A 88 -5.61 0.46 1.59
C GLU A 88 -6.35 -0.29 0.48
N ASN A 89 -7.28 0.37 -0.20
CA ASN A 89 -8.01 -0.23 -1.32
C ASN A 89 -7.10 -0.51 -2.52
N VAL A 90 -6.36 0.51 -2.97
CA VAL A 90 -5.42 0.41 -4.11
C VAL A 90 -4.25 1.38 -3.86
N PRO A 91 -2.99 0.91 -3.89
CA PRO A 91 -2.55 -0.40 -4.39
C PRO A 91 -2.37 -1.49 -3.32
N HIS A 92 -2.66 -1.24 -2.04
CA HIS A 92 -2.34 -2.23 -0.99
C HIS A 92 -3.04 -3.57 -1.20
N ASN A 93 -4.38 -3.60 -1.25
CA ASN A 93 -5.12 -4.86 -1.42
C ASN A 93 -4.85 -5.54 -2.77
N THR A 94 -4.57 -4.77 -3.83
CA THR A 94 -4.24 -5.33 -5.15
C THR A 94 -2.87 -6.01 -5.13
N LEU A 95 -1.89 -5.43 -4.43
CA LEU A 95 -0.56 -6.02 -4.28
C LEU A 95 -0.57 -7.30 -3.43
N HIS A 96 -1.37 -7.36 -2.37
CA HIS A 96 -1.59 -8.60 -1.63
C HIS A 96 -2.07 -9.73 -2.55
N ARG A 97 -3.09 -9.45 -3.36
CA ARG A 97 -3.64 -10.42 -4.32
C ARG A 97 -2.67 -10.78 -5.44
N TRP A 98 -1.88 -9.80 -5.91
CA TRP A 98 -0.91 -10.03 -6.98
C TRP A 98 0.23 -10.94 -6.51
N VAL A 99 0.68 -10.82 -5.26
CA VAL A 99 1.77 -11.68 -4.76
C VAL A 99 1.29 -13.07 -4.33
N GLY A 100 0.09 -13.18 -3.72
CA GLY A 100 -0.40 -14.45 -3.16
C GLY A 100 -0.62 -15.56 -4.19
N ASP A 101 -0.33 -16.80 -3.82
CA ASP A 101 -0.39 -17.98 -4.70
C ASP A 101 -1.83 -18.43 -4.97
N PRO A 102 -2.37 -18.26 -6.20
CA PRO A 102 -3.74 -18.64 -6.51
C PRO A 102 -3.98 -20.16 -6.52
N THR A 103 -2.94 -20.99 -6.38
CA THR A 103 -3.05 -22.46 -6.33
C THR A 103 -3.34 -22.99 -4.93
N THR A 104 -3.16 -22.15 -3.91
CA THR A 104 -3.49 -22.45 -2.52
C THR A 104 -4.99 -22.23 -2.23
N ALA A 105 -5.47 -22.67 -1.06
CA ALA A 105 -6.91 -22.67 -0.77
C ALA A 105 -7.50 -21.27 -0.61
N HIS A 106 -6.70 -20.31 -0.14
CA HIS A 106 -7.13 -18.94 0.16
C HIS A 106 -6.15 -17.88 -0.34
N ASN A 107 -5.36 -18.20 -1.36
CA ASN A 107 -4.34 -17.33 -1.93
C ASN A 107 -3.21 -16.99 -0.95
N GLU A 108 -2.83 -17.95 -0.10
CA GLU A 108 -1.68 -17.85 0.78
C GLU A 108 -0.38 -17.56 0.00
N ASP A 109 0.67 -17.01 0.60
CA ASP A 109 0.63 -16.38 1.92
C ASP A 109 0.11 -14.93 1.80
N MET A 110 0.64 -14.13 0.86
CA MET A 110 0.33 -12.70 0.73
C MET A 110 -1.12 -12.34 0.39
N GLY A 111 -1.88 -13.23 -0.25
CA GLY A 111 -3.26 -12.95 -0.66
C GLY A 111 -4.30 -13.03 0.46
N ASN A 112 -3.90 -13.44 1.68
CA ASN A 112 -4.79 -13.51 2.83
C ASN A 112 -4.15 -12.95 4.11
N PHE A 113 -4.90 -12.15 4.87
CA PHE A 113 -4.38 -11.48 6.07
C PHE A 113 -3.89 -12.42 7.16
N TYR A 114 -4.46 -13.61 7.30
CA TYR A 114 -4.03 -14.55 8.34
C TYR A 114 -2.63 -15.14 8.06
N SER A 115 -2.20 -15.12 6.79
CA SER A 115 -0.97 -15.73 6.31
C SER A 115 0.05 -14.72 5.79
N ALA A 116 -0.37 -13.52 5.39
CA ALA A 116 0.45 -12.58 4.62
C ALA A 116 1.81 -12.28 5.25
N ALA A 117 1.87 -12.13 6.58
CA ALA A 117 3.12 -11.81 7.29
C ALA A 117 4.13 -12.97 7.37
N LYS A 118 3.78 -14.17 6.91
CA LYS A 118 4.75 -15.28 6.76
C LYS A 118 5.72 -15.01 5.61
N ASP A 119 5.26 -14.33 4.57
CA ASP A 119 6.08 -13.89 3.45
C ASP A 119 6.91 -12.66 3.86
N PRO A 120 8.26 -12.70 3.83
CA PRO A 120 9.10 -11.56 4.17
C PRO A 120 8.82 -10.28 3.34
N VAL A 121 8.28 -10.40 2.12
CA VAL A 121 7.93 -9.24 1.28
C VAL A 121 6.81 -8.38 1.87
N PHE A 122 5.97 -8.95 2.75
CA PHE A 122 4.91 -8.26 3.50
C PHE A 122 5.44 -6.99 4.17
N TYR A 123 6.55 -7.11 4.89
CA TYR A 123 7.15 -6.00 5.63
C TYR A 123 7.71 -4.93 4.69
N SER A 124 8.22 -5.32 3.52
CA SER A 124 8.68 -4.37 2.49
C SER A 124 7.52 -3.64 1.82
N LEU A 125 6.41 -4.34 1.53
CA LEU A 125 5.18 -3.73 1.04
C LEU A 125 4.65 -2.69 2.03
N HIS A 126 4.48 -3.08 3.30
CA HIS A 126 4.00 -2.19 4.35
C HIS A 126 4.98 -1.04 4.65
N GLY A 127 6.29 -1.24 4.49
CA GLY A 127 7.27 -0.16 4.55
C GLY A 127 7.05 0.91 3.47
N ASN A 128 6.64 0.52 2.26
CA ASN A 128 6.29 1.49 1.21
C ASN A 128 4.88 2.09 1.41
N VAL A 129 3.93 1.36 2.01
CA VAL A 129 2.63 1.91 2.43
C VAL A 129 2.82 2.99 3.51
N ASP A 130 3.66 2.75 4.52
CA ASP A 130 4.03 3.75 5.52
C ASP A 130 4.71 4.98 4.88
N ARG A 131 5.60 4.74 3.89
CA ARG A 131 6.18 5.82 3.09
C ARG A 131 5.12 6.65 2.37
N MET A 132 4.01 6.04 1.91
CA MET A 132 2.94 6.79 1.23
C MET A 132 2.30 7.81 2.17
N TRP A 133 2.11 7.50 3.45
CA TRP A 133 1.60 8.48 4.41
C TRP A 133 2.50 9.72 4.49
N SER A 134 3.81 9.52 4.61
CA SER A 134 4.79 10.61 4.61
C SER A 134 4.78 11.42 3.31
N VAL A 135 4.68 10.74 2.16
CA VAL A 135 4.60 11.41 0.84
C VAL A 135 3.30 12.21 0.72
N TRP A 136 2.16 11.66 1.11
CA TRP A 136 0.85 12.29 1.02
C TRP A 136 0.81 13.61 1.79
N LYS A 137 1.34 13.63 3.02
CA LYS A 137 1.47 14.88 3.81
C LYS A 137 2.33 15.93 3.12
N SER A 138 3.39 15.51 2.44
CA SER A 138 4.29 16.43 1.72
C SER A 138 3.67 17.10 0.47
N LEU A 139 2.54 16.57 -0.02
CA LEU A 139 1.81 17.16 -1.15
C LEU A 139 1.01 18.42 -0.77
N GLY A 140 0.90 18.73 0.53
CA GLY A 140 0.24 19.93 1.05
C GLY A 140 -1.28 19.97 0.82
N GLY A 141 -1.87 21.16 1.02
CA GLY A 141 -3.32 21.34 1.02
C GLY A 141 -3.93 20.82 2.33
N LYS A 142 -5.09 20.15 2.25
CA LYS A 142 -5.77 19.55 3.42
C LYS A 142 -5.25 18.16 3.78
N ARG A 143 -4.02 17.84 3.40
CA ARG A 143 -3.39 16.51 3.58
C ARG A 143 -2.65 16.46 4.91
N GLU A 144 -3.43 16.39 5.98
CA GLU A 144 -2.95 16.46 7.37
C GLU A 144 -3.38 15.19 8.13
N ASP A 145 -2.78 14.95 9.29
CA ASP A 145 -3.16 13.83 10.14
C ASP A 145 -4.57 14.04 10.72
N ILE A 146 -5.24 12.96 11.10
CA ILE A 146 -6.53 13.03 11.80
C ILE A 146 -6.33 13.64 13.18
N THR A 147 -7.20 14.59 13.56
CA THR A 147 -7.15 15.28 14.85
C THR A 147 -8.22 14.81 15.84
N ASP A 148 -9.06 13.84 15.44
CA ASP A 148 -10.08 13.22 16.30
C ASP A 148 -9.40 12.54 17.50
N PRO A 149 -9.76 12.91 18.75
CA PRO A 149 -9.24 12.27 19.95
C PRO A 149 -9.44 10.75 19.99
N ASP A 150 -10.53 10.22 19.42
CA ASP A 150 -10.79 8.78 19.40
C ASP A 150 -9.74 8.05 18.56
N TRP A 151 -9.32 8.67 17.44
CA TRP A 151 -8.25 8.14 16.62
C TRP A 151 -6.89 8.30 17.31
N LEU A 152 -6.58 9.49 17.82
CA LEU A 152 -5.31 9.80 18.46
C LEU A 152 -5.02 8.97 19.71
N GLN A 153 -6.06 8.69 20.51
CA GLN A 153 -5.98 7.90 21.74
C GLN A 153 -6.22 6.41 21.52
N SER A 154 -6.44 5.95 20.28
CA SER A 154 -6.50 4.52 19.99
C SER A 154 -5.17 3.84 20.36
N GLU A 155 -5.28 2.70 21.02
CA GLU A 155 -4.16 1.98 21.63
C GLU A 155 -3.98 0.60 21.02
N PHE A 156 -2.71 0.23 20.83
CA PHE A 156 -2.30 -1.09 20.36
C PHE A 156 -1.26 -1.69 21.29
N LEU A 157 -1.20 -3.02 21.33
CA LEU A 157 -0.22 -3.76 22.14
C LEU A 157 0.74 -4.51 21.22
N PHE A 158 2.04 -4.30 21.42
CA PHE A 158 3.12 -4.99 20.69
C PHE A 158 4.16 -5.52 21.66
N TYR A 159 4.85 -6.59 21.27
CA TYR A 159 6.10 -6.98 21.94
C TYR A 159 7.25 -6.17 21.36
N ASP A 160 8.10 -5.61 22.23
CA ASP A 160 9.35 -4.96 21.83
C ASP A 160 10.47 -5.99 21.58
N GLU A 161 11.65 -5.52 21.17
CA GLU A 161 12.82 -6.37 20.92
C GLU A 161 13.36 -7.09 22.17
N ASN A 162 12.98 -6.62 23.37
CA ASN A 162 13.34 -7.19 24.66
C ASN A 162 12.26 -8.11 25.23
N LYS A 163 11.21 -8.42 24.44
CA LYS A 163 10.05 -9.25 24.80
C LYS A 163 9.16 -8.64 25.89
N ASN A 164 9.20 -7.33 26.06
CA ASN A 164 8.24 -6.63 26.92
C ASN A 164 6.97 -6.32 26.12
N LEU A 165 5.81 -6.46 26.77
CA LEU A 165 4.55 -6.01 26.20
C LEU A 165 4.43 -4.49 26.38
N VAL A 166 4.38 -3.76 25.27
CA VAL A 166 4.32 -2.30 25.23
C VAL A 166 2.98 -1.86 24.65
N ARG A 167 2.39 -0.83 25.27
CA ARG A 167 1.20 -0.13 24.78
C ARG A 167 1.63 1.12 24.04
N VAL A 168 1.14 1.29 22.82
CA VAL A 168 1.42 2.46 21.97
C VAL A 168 0.13 3.15 21.58
N LYS A 169 0.18 4.46 21.34
CA LYS A 169 -0.94 5.27 20.85
C LYS A 169 -0.68 5.76 19.44
N VAL A 170 -1.74 5.97 18.67
CA VAL A 170 -1.66 6.52 17.32
C VAL A 170 -0.98 7.91 17.30
N GLN A 171 -1.30 8.78 18.26
CA GLN A 171 -0.69 10.12 18.33
C GLN A 171 0.85 10.09 18.41
N ASP A 172 1.44 9.00 18.89
CA ASP A 172 2.89 8.89 19.10
C ASP A 172 3.62 8.47 17.80
N CYS A 173 2.89 8.01 16.77
CA CYS A 173 3.48 7.58 15.49
C CYS A 173 3.29 8.56 14.32
N LEU A 174 2.67 9.73 14.55
CA LEU A 174 2.39 10.71 13.48
C LEU A 174 3.67 11.28 12.83
N ASP A 175 4.78 11.29 13.57
CA ASP A 175 6.10 11.73 13.10
C ASP A 175 7.10 10.58 13.20
N HIS A 176 7.34 9.91 12.07
CA HIS A 176 8.30 8.82 11.95
C HIS A 176 9.72 9.20 12.42
N LYS A 177 10.09 10.48 12.41
CA LYS A 177 11.42 10.91 12.90
C LYS A 177 11.54 10.81 14.42
N LYS A 178 10.45 10.99 15.15
CA LYS A 178 10.42 10.75 16.61
C LYS A 178 10.55 9.27 16.94
N LEU A 179 10.15 8.40 16.01
CA LEU A 179 10.37 6.95 16.07
C LEU A 179 11.77 6.54 15.59
N GLY A 180 12.64 7.49 15.24
CA GLY A 180 14.04 7.22 14.91
C GLY A 180 14.31 6.76 13.48
N TYR A 181 13.36 6.87 12.55
CA TYR A 181 13.58 6.48 11.15
C TYR A 181 13.13 7.54 10.14
N THR A 182 13.57 7.39 8.88
CA THR A 182 13.08 8.15 7.73
C THR A 182 13.32 7.36 6.45
N PHE A 183 12.58 7.71 5.40
CA PHE A 183 12.77 7.12 4.07
C PHE A 183 13.88 7.81 3.28
N GLN A 184 14.63 7.03 2.52
CA GLN A 184 15.55 7.57 1.52
C GLN A 184 14.77 8.43 0.51
N LYS A 185 15.26 9.64 0.27
CA LYS A 185 14.66 10.55 -0.72
C LYS A 185 14.85 9.99 -2.12
N LYS A 186 13.74 9.72 -2.81
CA LYS A 186 13.70 9.38 -4.23
C LYS A 186 12.78 10.35 -4.96
N LYS A 187 13.13 10.72 -6.19
CA LYS A 187 12.28 11.54 -7.05
C LYS A 187 10.98 10.80 -7.30
N LEU A 188 9.85 11.44 -6.99
CA LEU A 188 8.54 10.87 -7.31
C LEU A 188 8.37 10.87 -8.83
N PRO A 189 7.96 9.74 -9.43
CA PRO A 189 7.66 9.70 -10.85
C PRO A 189 6.50 10.64 -11.13
N GLN A 190 6.61 11.41 -12.22
CA GLN A 190 5.54 12.27 -12.67
C GLN A 190 4.54 11.43 -13.47
N PRO A 191 3.23 11.72 -13.38
CA PRO A 191 2.28 11.09 -14.29
C PRO A 191 2.69 11.37 -15.75
N PRO A 192 2.41 10.46 -16.68
CA PRO A 192 2.59 10.76 -18.09
C PRO A 192 1.83 12.04 -18.44
N LYS A 193 2.47 12.96 -19.17
CA LYS A 193 1.77 14.14 -19.67
C LYS A 193 0.60 13.66 -20.54
N PRO A 194 -0.60 14.24 -20.42
CA PRO A 194 -1.66 13.93 -21.36
C PRO A 194 -1.13 14.19 -22.77
N ASP A 195 -1.28 13.19 -23.66
CA ASP A 195 -1.02 13.40 -25.09
C ASP A 195 -1.87 14.60 -25.53
N GLY A 196 -1.20 15.60 -26.11
CA GLY A 196 -1.62 17.01 -26.12
C GLY A 196 -2.92 17.36 -26.87
N ASP A 197 -3.74 16.39 -27.26
CA ASP A 197 -4.88 16.60 -28.16
C ASP A 197 -6.25 16.17 -27.61
N ALA A 198 -6.32 15.57 -26.41
CA ALA A 198 -7.58 14.98 -25.92
C ALA A 198 -8.57 15.96 -25.22
N TYR A 199 -8.21 17.23 -25.04
CA TYR A 199 -9.06 18.21 -24.33
C TYR A 199 -9.21 19.53 -25.10
N SER A 200 -9.60 19.47 -26.36
CA SER A 200 -10.25 20.62 -27.01
C SER A 200 -11.76 20.52 -26.78
N ILE A 201 -12.22 20.96 -25.60
CA ILE A 201 -13.62 21.35 -25.44
C ILE A 201 -13.78 22.65 -26.25
N LYS A 202 -14.26 22.51 -27.48
CA LYS A 202 -14.74 23.66 -28.25
C LYS A 202 -15.85 24.33 -27.43
N LYS A 203 -15.59 25.57 -27.03
CA LYS A 203 -16.61 26.49 -26.53
C LYS A 203 -17.63 26.79 -27.63
#